data_AF-A0A0Q5P7A9-F1
#
_entry.id   AF-A0A0Q5P7A9-F1
#
_cell.length_a   1.000
_cell.length_b   1.000
_cell.length_c   1.000
_cell.angle_alpha   90.00
_cell.angle_beta   90.00
_cell.angle_gamma   90.00
#
_symmetry.space_group_name_H-M   'P 1'
#
loop_
_entity.id
_entity.type
_entity.pdbx_description
1 polymer ?
#
loop_
_entity_poly.entity_id
_entity_poly.type
_entity_poly.pdbx_seq_one_letter_code
_entity_poly.pdbx_strand_id
1 'polypeptide(L)'
;MSTDPQPSPTPVPPIATRHKGPLELRRKQAAVEMSDQHLLDTKGPGQFVHTDPWRVLRIQSEFVEGFGALADLGPAVSVFGSARTKPGSVYYELGVEVGRKLAEAGVAVITGGGPGSMEAANKGAVQGNGVSVGLGIELPFEQGLNQWVDLGINFRYFFARKTMFVKYAQGFIVLPGGLGTLDELFEAMVLVQTRKVTSFPIVLLGTAFWGPMLDWIRGTLVEDGMISEKDLGLIQVVDEPAHAVDLVIHGAIRPPQGSGTGNGTGGPNGNQRPE
;
A
#
# COMPACT_ATOMS: atom_id res chain seq x y z
N MET A 1 -54.52 -49.55 -63.82
CA MET A 1 -53.14 -49.42 -63.32
C MET A 1 -53.21 -48.62 -62.03
N SER A 2 -53.19 -49.30 -60.87
CA SER A 2 -53.16 -48.64 -59.56
C SER A 2 -51.78 -48.06 -59.32
N THR A 3 -51.72 -46.77 -59.01
CA THR A 3 -50.53 -46.12 -58.47
C THR A 3 -50.61 -46.20 -56.95
N ASP A 4 -49.84 -47.10 -56.34
CA ASP A 4 -49.67 -47.11 -54.89
C ASP A 4 -48.96 -45.83 -54.43
N PRO A 5 -49.44 -45.17 -53.36
CA PRO A 5 -48.79 -44.00 -52.82
C PRO A 5 -47.48 -44.41 -52.13
N GLN A 6 -46.40 -43.71 -52.46
CA GLN A 6 -45.11 -43.87 -51.77
C GLN A 6 -45.27 -43.60 -50.27
N PRO A 7 -44.68 -44.43 -49.39
CA PRO A 7 -44.78 -44.22 -47.95
C PRO A 7 -44.08 -42.91 -47.57
N SER A 8 -44.79 -42.09 -46.79
CA SER A 8 -44.26 -40.85 -46.23
C SER A 8 -43.02 -41.18 -45.37
N PRO A 9 -41.93 -40.41 -45.46
CA PRO A 9 -40.74 -40.69 -44.65
C PRO A 9 -41.11 -40.56 -43.17
N THR A 10 -40.83 -41.63 -42.41
CA THR A 10 -41.04 -41.69 -40.97
C THR A 10 -40.27 -40.54 -40.30
N PRO A 11 -40.90 -39.68 -39.48
CA PRO A 11 -40.19 -38.58 -38.85
C PRO A 11 -39.10 -39.13 -37.94
N VAL A 12 -37.86 -38.71 -38.20
CA VAL A 12 -36.72 -39.09 -37.36
C VAL A 12 -36.97 -38.53 -35.95
N PRO A 13 -36.97 -39.36 -34.90
CA PRO A 13 -37.23 -38.88 -33.55
C PRO A 13 -36.20 -37.83 -33.14
N PRO A 14 -36.61 -36.78 -32.39
CA PRO A 14 -35.69 -35.72 -32.00
C PRO A 14 -34.54 -36.28 -31.17
N ILE A 15 -33.32 -36.00 -31.61
CA ILE A 15 -32.10 -36.45 -30.91
C ILE A 15 -32.01 -35.69 -29.58
N ALA A 16 -31.89 -36.42 -28.47
CA ALA A 16 -31.74 -35.84 -27.14
C ALA A 16 -30.59 -34.82 -27.09
N THR A 17 -30.91 -33.63 -26.58
CA THR A 17 -30.01 -32.49 -26.43
C THR A 17 -29.47 -32.40 -25.01
N ARG A 18 -28.22 -31.95 -24.87
CA ARG A 18 -27.59 -31.64 -23.57
C ARG A 18 -26.96 -30.26 -23.63
N HIS A 19 -27.18 -29.44 -22.61
CA HIS A 19 -26.61 -28.10 -22.53
C HIS A 19 -25.32 -28.09 -21.69
N LYS A 20 -24.32 -27.29 -22.09
CA LYS A 20 -23.07 -27.04 -21.33
C LYS A 20 -22.71 -25.55 -21.44
N GLY A 21 -23.01 -24.76 -20.40
CA GLY A 21 -22.92 -23.30 -20.49
C GLY A 21 -23.82 -22.77 -21.61
N PRO A 22 -23.35 -21.89 -22.52
CA PRO A 22 -24.15 -21.38 -23.64
C PRO A 22 -24.31 -22.38 -24.82
N LEU A 23 -23.75 -23.59 -24.73
CA LEU A 23 -23.72 -24.54 -25.86
C LEU A 23 -24.85 -25.59 -25.77
N GLU A 24 -25.47 -25.91 -26.92
CA GLU A 24 -26.39 -27.05 -27.08
C GLU A 24 -25.69 -28.18 -27.86
N LEU A 25 -25.61 -29.37 -27.25
CA LEU A 25 -24.83 -30.51 -27.74
C LEU A 25 -25.75 -31.70 -28.05
N ARG A 26 -25.44 -32.46 -29.10
CA ARG A 26 -26.18 -33.68 -29.53
C ARG A 26 -25.21 -34.80 -29.91
N ARG A 27 -25.68 -36.05 -29.89
CA ARG A 27 -24.92 -37.25 -30.30
C ARG A 27 -23.60 -37.39 -29.50
N LYS A 28 -22.48 -37.73 -30.16
CA LYS A 28 -21.17 -37.93 -29.51
C LYS A 28 -20.67 -36.69 -28.74
N GLN A 29 -21.12 -35.50 -29.14
CA GLN A 29 -20.77 -34.24 -28.50
C GLN A 29 -21.52 -34.04 -27.16
N ALA A 30 -22.64 -34.74 -26.91
CA ALA A 30 -23.36 -34.71 -25.64
C ALA A 30 -22.76 -35.65 -24.57
N ALA A 31 -21.84 -36.53 -24.97
CA ALA A 31 -21.15 -37.48 -24.08
C ALA A 31 -19.96 -36.85 -23.33
N VAL A 32 -19.72 -35.55 -23.47
CA VAL A 32 -18.66 -34.82 -22.77
C VAL A 32 -19.12 -34.54 -21.33
N GLU A 33 -18.23 -34.73 -20.35
CA GLU A 33 -18.49 -34.36 -18.95
C GLU A 33 -18.89 -32.88 -18.81
N MET A 34 -19.79 -32.60 -17.86
CA MET A 34 -20.13 -31.22 -17.50
C MET A 34 -18.89 -30.50 -16.98
N SER A 35 -18.81 -29.19 -17.19
CA SER A 35 -17.69 -28.40 -16.65
C SER A 35 -17.58 -28.55 -15.13
N ASP A 36 -18.71 -28.47 -14.42
CA ASP A 36 -18.73 -28.60 -12.96
C ASP A 36 -18.38 -30.01 -12.51
N GLN A 37 -18.91 -31.03 -13.18
CA GLN A 37 -18.54 -32.42 -12.90
C GLN A 37 -17.04 -32.64 -13.06
N HIS A 38 -16.45 -32.14 -14.16
CA HIS A 38 -15.02 -32.25 -14.40
C HIS A 38 -14.19 -31.49 -13.36
N LEU A 39 -14.60 -30.27 -12.97
CA LEU A 39 -13.94 -29.48 -11.92
C LEU A 39 -13.97 -30.16 -10.55
N LEU A 40 -15.12 -30.75 -10.18
CA LEU A 40 -15.36 -31.29 -8.84
C LEU A 40 -14.83 -32.73 -8.68
N ASP A 41 -14.86 -33.54 -9.74
CA ASP A 41 -14.45 -34.96 -9.69
C ASP A 41 -12.96 -35.16 -10.02
N THR A 42 -12.33 -34.22 -10.72
CA THR A 42 -10.91 -34.33 -11.11
C THR A 42 -9.99 -33.90 -9.97
N LYS A 43 -9.22 -34.85 -9.42
CA LYS A 43 -8.10 -34.57 -8.50
C LYS A 43 -6.77 -34.69 -9.26
N GLY A 44 -6.33 -33.59 -9.84
CA GLY A 44 -5.02 -33.51 -10.51
C GLY A 44 -3.84 -33.38 -9.51
N PRO A 45 -2.59 -33.62 -9.95
CA PRO A 45 -1.42 -33.37 -9.12
C PRO A 45 -1.31 -31.87 -8.79
N GLY A 46 -1.25 -31.54 -7.50
CA GLY A 46 -1.28 -30.15 -7.00
C GLY A 46 -0.06 -29.28 -7.35
N GLN A 47 0.82 -29.70 -8.26
CA GLN A 47 2.07 -29.00 -8.57
C GLN A 47 1.86 -27.58 -9.11
N PHE A 48 0.73 -27.32 -9.79
CA PHE A 48 0.41 -26.00 -10.33
C PHE A 48 0.41 -24.90 -9.25
N VAL A 49 0.10 -25.24 -7.98
CA VAL A 49 0.04 -24.25 -6.89
C VAL A 49 1.40 -23.64 -6.51
N HIS A 50 2.49 -24.22 -7.02
CA HIS A 50 3.87 -23.76 -6.81
C HIS A 50 4.48 -23.09 -8.05
N THR A 51 3.70 -22.91 -9.11
CA THR A 51 4.13 -22.29 -10.37
C THR A 51 3.82 -20.80 -10.41
N ASP A 52 4.56 -20.04 -11.22
CA ASP A 52 4.39 -18.58 -11.33
C ASP A 52 3.00 -18.15 -11.82
N PRO A 53 2.33 -18.83 -12.77
CA PRO A 53 0.96 -18.48 -13.14
C PRO A 53 0.00 -18.50 -11.94
N TRP A 54 0.13 -19.47 -11.04
CA TRP A 54 -0.68 -19.52 -9.83
C TRP A 54 -0.26 -18.45 -8.80
N ARG A 55 1.03 -18.12 -8.72
CA ARG A 55 1.50 -16.99 -7.90
C ARG A 55 0.90 -15.67 -8.36
N VAL A 56 0.79 -15.42 -9.67
CA VAL A 56 0.14 -14.21 -10.20
C VAL A 56 -1.31 -14.10 -9.72
N LEU A 57 -2.06 -15.20 -9.75
CA LEU A 57 -3.44 -15.22 -9.24
C LEU A 57 -3.49 -14.95 -7.73
N ARG A 58 -2.58 -15.53 -6.94
CA ARG A 58 -2.49 -15.25 -5.49
C ARG A 58 -2.14 -13.79 -5.19
N ILE A 59 -1.20 -13.23 -5.95
CA ILE A 59 -0.82 -11.81 -5.83
C ILE A 59 -2.01 -10.92 -6.15
N GLN A 60 -2.75 -11.22 -7.22
CA GLN A 60 -3.97 -10.51 -7.57
C GLN A 60 -5.00 -10.58 -6.43
N SER A 61 -5.20 -11.77 -5.83
CA SER A 61 -6.09 -11.93 -4.68
C SER A 61 -5.70 -11.04 -3.50
N GLU A 62 -4.41 -10.93 -3.14
CA GLU A 62 -3.97 -10.05 -2.06
C GLU A 62 -4.25 -8.56 -2.34
N PHE A 63 -4.14 -8.13 -3.60
CA PHE A 63 -4.55 -6.78 -3.98
C PHE A 63 -6.06 -6.57 -3.88
N VAL A 64 -6.87 -7.55 -4.32
CA VAL A 64 -8.33 -7.47 -4.24
C VAL A 64 -8.79 -7.41 -2.77
N GLU A 65 -8.26 -8.28 -1.92
CA GLU A 65 -8.57 -8.32 -0.49
C GLU A 65 -8.12 -7.03 0.21
N GLY A 66 -6.87 -6.61 0.00
CA GLY A 66 -6.34 -5.38 0.57
C GLY A 66 -7.12 -4.13 0.14
N PHE A 67 -7.46 -4.03 -1.16
CA PHE A 67 -8.24 -2.90 -1.65
C PHE A 67 -9.67 -2.88 -1.15
N GLY A 68 -10.31 -4.05 -1.07
CA GLY A 68 -11.68 -4.17 -0.55
C GLY A 68 -11.76 -3.84 0.93
N ALA A 69 -10.85 -4.38 1.74
CA ALA A 69 -10.87 -4.19 3.19
C ALA A 69 -10.60 -2.75 3.63
N LEU A 70 -9.81 -1.99 2.86
CA LEU A 70 -9.42 -0.61 3.19
C LEU A 70 -10.22 0.46 2.43
N ALA A 71 -11.19 0.06 1.60
CA ALA A 71 -11.91 0.95 0.69
C ALA A 71 -12.58 2.14 1.39
N ASP A 72 -13.17 1.90 2.56
CA ASP A 72 -13.97 2.88 3.33
C ASP A 72 -13.26 3.35 4.60
N LEU A 73 -11.92 3.20 4.70
CA LEU A 73 -11.15 3.53 5.90
C LEU A 73 -11.21 5.03 6.27
N GLY A 74 -11.37 5.90 5.28
CA GLY A 74 -11.28 7.35 5.45
C GLY A 74 -9.82 7.84 5.58
N PRO A 75 -9.60 9.05 6.12
CA PRO A 75 -8.25 9.59 6.33
C PRO A 75 -7.42 8.69 7.25
N ALA A 76 -6.20 8.37 6.85
CA ALA A 76 -5.31 7.53 7.66
C ALA A 76 -3.85 7.95 7.54
N VAL A 77 -3.05 7.62 8.55
CA VAL A 77 -1.60 7.82 8.57
C VAL A 77 -0.94 6.48 8.89
N SER A 78 0.10 6.14 8.12
CA SER A 78 0.90 4.96 8.41
C SER A 78 2.01 5.31 9.41
N VAL A 79 2.11 4.53 10.47
CA VAL A 79 3.09 4.70 11.54
C VAL A 79 4.06 3.52 11.54
N PHE A 80 5.35 3.83 11.42
CA PHE A 80 6.43 2.85 11.41
C PHE A 80 7.35 3.03 12.62
N GLY A 81 8.04 1.95 12.98
CA GLY A 81 9.05 1.96 14.03
C GLY A 81 9.54 0.56 14.34
N SER A 82 10.42 0.45 15.33
CA SER A 82 11.05 -0.82 15.68
C SER A 82 10.06 -1.82 16.29
N ALA A 83 10.04 -3.05 15.75
CA ALA A 83 9.36 -4.20 16.34
C ALA A 83 9.98 -4.64 17.68
N ARG A 84 11.17 -4.12 18.03
CA ARG A 84 11.94 -4.49 19.22
C ARG A 84 11.80 -3.47 20.36
N THR A 85 11.10 -2.37 20.14
CA THR A 85 10.81 -1.37 21.16
C THR A 85 10.05 -2.03 22.31
N LYS A 86 10.47 -1.81 23.56
CA LYS A 86 9.82 -2.42 24.72
C LYS A 86 8.70 -1.51 25.26
N PRO A 87 7.56 -2.07 25.72
CA PRO A 87 6.57 -1.31 26.49
C PRO A 87 7.21 -0.54 27.65
N GLY A 88 6.77 0.70 27.88
CA GLY A 88 7.32 1.60 28.91
C GLY A 88 8.64 2.30 28.56
N SER A 89 9.24 2.01 27.40
CA SER A 89 10.38 2.80 26.90
C SER A 89 9.92 4.13 26.31
N VAL A 90 10.82 5.13 26.25
CA VAL A 90 10.52 6.46 25.69
C VAL A 90 9.90 6.35 24.30
N TYR A 91 10.47 5.53 23.41
CA TYR A 91 9.96 5.38 22.04
C TYR A 91 8.63 4.62 21.96
N TYR A 92 8.31 3.78 22.94
CA TYR A 92 6.99 3.15 23.03
C TYR A 92 5.95 4.20 23.41
N GLU A 93 6.21 4.99 24.44
CA GLU A 93 5.27 6.03 24.90
C GLU A 93 5.06 7.11 23.83
N LEU A 94 6.11 7.49 23.08
CA LEU A 94 5.95 8.34 21.90
C LEU A 94 4.99 7.72 20.87
N GLY A 95 5.10 6.41 20.61
CA GLY A 95 4.20 5.72 19.69
C GLY A 95 2.75 5.70 20.17
N VAL A 96 2.52 5.46 21.47
CA VAL A 96 1.18 5.54 22.08
C VAL A 96 0.60 6.93 21.92
N GLU A 97 1.39 7.97 22.21
CA GLU A 97 0.92 9.35 22.12
C GLU A 97 0.63 9.77 20.67
N VAL A 98 1.44 9.36 19.70
CA VAL A 98 1.16 9.56 18.26
C VAL A 98 -0.16 8.91 17.87
N GLY A 99 -0.35 7.64 18.20
CA GLY A 99 -1.57 6.91 17.85
C GLY A 99 -2.82 7.57 18.43
N ARG A 100 -2.74 7.99 19.70
CA ARG A 100 -3.83 8.67 20.39
C ARG A 100 -4.20 10.00 19.74
N LYS A 101 -3.20 10.83 19.41
CA LYS A 101 -3.44 12.13 18.77
C LYS A 101 -3.99 12.02 17.36
N LEU A 102 -3.53 11.04 16.57
CA LEU A 102 -4.11 10.77 15.25
C LEU A 102 -5.58 10.40 15.36
N ALA A 103 -5.91 9.49 16.28
CA ALA A 103 -7.29 9.09 16.55
C ALA A 103 -8.17 10.26 17.02
N GLU A 104 -7.68 11.08 17.95
CA GLU A 104 -8.38 12.30 18.41
C GLU A 104 -8.60 13.32 17.30
N ALA A 105 -7.76 13.33 16.27
CA ALA A 105 -7.91 14.14 15.07
C ALA A 105 -8.83 13.52 13.99
N GLY A 106 -9.44 12.37 14.28
CA GLY A 106 -10.32 11.65 13.33
C GLY A 106 -9.56 10.95 12.21
N VAL A 107 -8.28 10.62 12.41
CA VAL A 107 -7.42 9.95 11.44
C VAL A 107 -7.13 8.53 11.90
N ALA A 108 -7.37 7.55 11.03
CA ALA A 108 -7.06 6.15 11.30
C ALA A 108 -5.54 5.92 11.36
N VAL A 109 -5.12 4.93 12.14
CA VAL A 109 -3.70 4.59 12.31
C VAL A 109 -3.42 3.25 11.64
N ILE A 110 -2.56 3.27 10.62
CA ILE A 110 -2.11 2.06 9.93
C ILE A 110 -0.72 1.70 10.43
N THR A 111 -0.52 0.44 10.84
CA THR A 111 0.81 -0.06 11.22
C THR A 111 1.08 -1.40 10.55
N GLY A 112 2.29 -1.92 10.74
CA GLY A 112 2.60 -3.30 10.37
C GLY A 112 1.95 -4.37 11.25
N GLY A 113 1.20 -3.99 12.28
CA GLY A 113 0.48 -4.91 13.16
C GLY A 113 1.35 -5.72 14.13
N GLY A 114 2.67 -5.64 14.03
CA GLY A 114 3.59 -6.36 14.91
C GLY A 114 3.76 -5.75 16.31
N PRO A 115 4.71 -6.25 17.11
CA PRO A 115 5.01 -5.74 18.45
C PRO A 115 5.76 -4.39 18.42
N GLY A 116 6.08 -3.87 19.60
CA GLY A 116 6.95 -2.71 19.77
C GLY A 116 6.29 -1.39 19.36
N SER A 117 6.96 -0.57 18.55
CA SER A 117 6.44 0.75 18.16
C SER A 117 5.15 0.66 17.33
N MET A 118 4.94 -0.44 16.60
CA MET A 118 3.69 -0.70 15.88
C MET A 118 2.54 -0.93 16.87
N GLU A 119 2.73 -1.84 17.84
CA GLU A 119 1.78 -2.08 18.92
C GLU A 119 1.49 -0.79 19.71
N ALA A 120 2.51 0.01 20.00
CA ALA A 120 2.34 1.29 20.68
C ALA A 120 1.38 2.23 19.94
N ALA A 121 1.58 2.41 18.62
CA ALA A 121 0.72 3.25 17.81
C ALA A 121 -0.71 2.69 17.71
N ASN A 122 -0.87 1.37 17.55
CA ASN A 122 -2.19 0.73 17.55
C ASN A 122 -2.92 0.93 18.90
N LYS A 123 -2.20 0.72 20.01
CA LYS A 123 -2.72 0.95 21.36
C LYS A 123 -3.17 2.38 21.55
N GLY A 124 -2.36 3.35 21.13
CA GLY A 124 -2.69 4.77 21.16
C GLY A 124 -3.97 5.07 20.40
N ALA A 125 -4.11 4.54 19.18
CA ALA A 125 -5.29 4.75 18.34
C ALA A 125 -6.58 4.27 19.02
N VAL A 126 -6.55 3.07 19.61
CA VAL A 126 -7.68 2.51 20.37
C VAL A 126 -8.00 3.38 21.59
N GLN A 127 -6.99 3.85 22.32
CA GLN A 127 -7.18 4.74 23.47
C GLN A 127 -7.79 6.10 23.09
N GLY A 128 -7.47 6.60 21.89
CA GLY A 128 -8.07 7.80 21.31
C GLY A 128 -9.44 7.56 20.66
N ASN A 129 -10.00 6.35 20.77
CA ASN A 129 -11.27 5.94 20.16
C ASN A 129 -11.30 6.12 18.63
N GLY A 130 -10.17 5.88 17.97
CA GLY A 130 -10.03 5.86 16.52
C GLY A 130 -9.87 4.45 15.96
N VAL A 131 -9.78 4.33 14.63
CA VAL A 131 -9.62 3.04 13.94
C VAL A 131 -8.16 2.62 13.93
N SER A 132 -7.87 1.43 14.43
CA SER A 132 -6.54 0.83 14.46
C SER A 132 -6.39 -0.29 13.43
N VAL A 133 -5.51 -0.09 12.43
CA VAL A 133 -5.26 -1.03 11.33
C VAL A 133 -3.90 -1.71 11.50
N GLY A 134 -3.86 -3.02 11.26
CA GLY A 134 -2.64 -3.83 11.28
C GLY A 134 -2.48 -4.59 9.96
N LEU A 135 -1.50 -4.18 9.16
CA LEU A 135 -1.13 -4.87 7.93
C LEU A 135 0.03 -5.82 8.23
N GLY A 136 -0.27 -7.05 8.63
CA GLY A 136 0.71 -8.08 8.95
C GLY A 136 1.42 -8.65 7.72
N ILE A 137 2.50 -9.39 7.94
CA ILE A 137 3.23 -10.11 6.89
C ILE A 137 3.52 -11.54 7.37
N GLU A 138 3.51 -12.51 6.47
CA GLU A 138 3.91 -13.88 6.80
C GLU A 138 5.44 -13.96 6.98
N LEU A 139 5.89 -14.20 8.22
CA LEU A 139 7.29 -14.48 8.54
C LEU A 139 7.43 -15.77 9.36
N PRO A 140 8.58 -16.47 9.30
CA PRO A 140 8.77 -17.74 10.00
C PRO A 140 8.72 -17.66 11.54
N PHE A 141 8.80 -16.47 12.13
CA PHE A 141 8.95 -16.26 13.57
C PHE A 141 7.93 -15.27 14.15
N GLU A 142 6.95 -14.84 13.36
CA GLU A 142 6.03 -13.77 13.76
C GLU A 142 4.91 -14.30 14.66
N GLN A 143 4.56 -13.53 15.69
CA GLN A 143 3.59 -13.93 16.71
C GLN A 143 2.14 -13.61 16.32
N GLY A 144 1.90 -13.08 15.11
CA GLY A 144 0.62 -12.58 14.66
C GLY A 144 0.44 -11.08 14.93
N LEU A 145 -0.76 -10.57 14.65
CA LEU A 145 -1.12 -9.17 14.89
C LEU A 145 -1.25 -8.91 16.40
N ASN A 146 -0.83 -7.71 16.84
CA ASN A 146 -0.96 -7.30 18.22
C ASN A 146 -2.44 -7.11 18.63
N GLN A 147 -2.71 -7.14 19.94
CA GLN A 147 -4.06 -7.15 20.50
C GLN A 147 -4.86 -5.85 20.29
N TRP A 148 -4.23 -4.78 19.82
CA TRP A 148 -4.85 -3.46 19.64
C TRP A 148 -5.26 -3.18 18.19
N VAL A 149 -5.18 -4.19 17.31
CA VAL A 149 -5.61 -4.07 15.92
C VAL A 149 -7.11 -4.37 15.81
N ASP A 150 -7.89 -3.42 15.29
CA ASP A 150 -9.32 -3.59 15.00
C ASP A 150 -9.52 -4.22 13.61
N LEU A 151 -8.78 -3.71 12.61
CA LEU A 151 -8.82 -4.17 11.23
C LEU A 151 -7.47 -4.77 10.83
N GLY A 152 -7.42 -6.10 10.72
CA GLY A 152 -6.21 -6.85 10.44
C GLY A 152 -6.21 -7.49 9.04
N ILE A 153 -5.11 -7.36 8.30
CA ILE A 153 -4.88 -8.07 7.03
C ILE A 153 -3.48 -8.68 7.08
N ASN A 154 -3.36 -10.00 6.86
CA ASN A 154 -2.07 -10.67 6.80
C ASN A 154 -1.68 -10.93 5.35
N PHE A 155 -0.63 -10.27 4.89
CA PHE A 155 -0.09 -10.44 3.54
C PHE A 155 0.96 -11.55 3.50
N ARG A 156 1.18 -12.17 2.35
CA ARG A 156 2.37 -12.99 2.09
C ARG A 156 3.42 -12.22 1.32
N TYR A 157 2.99 -11.31 0.45
CA TYR A 157 3.87 -10.58 -0.43
C TYR A 157 4.15 -9.17 0.09
N PHE A 158 5.43 -8.89 0.38
CA PHE A 158 5.88 -7.57 0.87
C PHE A 158 5.40 -6.42 -0.01
N PHE A 159 5.48 -6.55 -1.33
CA PHE A 159 5.14 -5.46 -2.25
C PHE A 159 3.63 -5.15 -2.28
N ALA A 160 2.77 -6.15 -2.04
CA ALA A 160 1.33 -5.93 -1.94
C ALA A 160 1.02 -5.13 -0.67
N ARG A 161 1.60 -5.55 0.46
CA ARG A 161 1.53 -4.84 1.74
C ARG A 161 2.02 -3.39 1.65
N LYS A 162 3.20 -3.17 1.06
CA LYS A 162 3.80 -1.85 0.84
C LYS A 162 2.90 -0.90 0.07
N THR A 163 2.24 -1.42 -0.97
CA THR A 163 1.26 -0.64 -1.73
C THR A 163 0.13 -0.13 -0.83
N MET A 164 -0.34 -0.93 0.13
CA MET A 164 -1.42 -0.52 1.03
C MET A 164 -0.98 0.57 2.01
N PHE A 165 0.25 0.53 2.50
CA PHE A 165 0.78 1.58 3.39
C PHE A 165 0.75 2.96 2.75
N VAL A 166 1.04 3.05 1.44
CA VAL A 166 1.08 4.33 0.72
C VAL A 166 -0.30 4.71 0.19
N LYS A 167 -1.04 3.77 -0.41
CA LYS A 167 -2.32 4.06 -1.08
C LYS A 167 -3.39 4.58 -0.11
N TYR A 168 -3.44 4.03 1.11
CA TYR A 168 -4.49 4.33 2.08
C TYR A 168 -4.03 5.30 3.17
N ALA A 169 -2.78 5.77 3.13
CA ALA A 169 -2.31 6.82 4.02
C ALA A 169 -2.17 8.15 3.28
N GLN A 170 -2.29 9.24 4.02
CA GLN A 170 -2.00 10.59 3.51
C GLN A 170 -0.58 11.04 3.84
N GLY A 171 0.14 10.31 4.70
CA GLY A 171 1.51 10.60 5.10
C GLY A 171 2.02 9.58 6.10
N PHE A 172 3.31 9.67 6.43
CA PHE A 172 4.02 8.77 7.34
C PHE A 172 4.48 9.49 8.60
N ILE A 173 4.34 8.81 9.74
CA ILE A 173 5.10 9.11 10.96
C ILE A 173 6.05 7.95 11.24
N VAL A 174 7.33 8.26 11.42
CA VAL A 174 8.41 7.27 11.52
C VAL A 174 9.11 7.41 12.87
N LEU A 175 8.79 6.51 13.80
CA LEU A 175 9.45 6.36 15.09
C LEU A 175 10.81 5.65 14.92
N PRO A 176 11.73 5.76 15.89
CA PRO A 176 13.01 5.08 15.86
C PRO A 176 12.89 3.57 15.55
N GLY A 177 13.69 3.13 14.58
CA GLY A 177 13.42 1.91 13.83
C GLY A 177 14.66 1.16 13.36
N GLY A 178 14.43 -0.04 12.82
CA GLY A 178 15.47 -0.88 12.21
C GLY A 178 15.39 -0.90 10.69
N LEU A 179 15.92 -1.96 10.07
CA LEU A 179 15.96 -2.09 8.61
C LEU A 179 14.58 -2.03 7.94
N GLY A 180 13.55 -2.68 8.50
CA GLY A 180 12.20 -2.59 7.95
C GLY A 180 11.62 -1.18 8.02
N THR A 181 11.98 -0.40 9.05
CA THR A 181 11.57 1.01 9.15
C THR A 181 12.29 1.87 8.12
N LEU A 182 13.58 1.62 7.89
CA LEU A 182 14.38 2.31 6.86
C LEU A 182 13.87 2.00 5.45
N ASP A 183 13.50 0.74 5.19
CA ASP A 183 12.93 0.30 3.91
C ASP A 183 11.70 1.13 3.53
N GLU A 184 10.72 1.24 4.44
CA GLU A 184 9.50 2.01 4.22
C GLU A 184 9.77 3.53 4.13
N LEU A 185 10.70 4.04 4.95
CA LEU A 185 11.12 5.45 4.90
C LEU A 185 11.70 5.82 3.53
N PHE A 186 12.70 5.08 3.05
CA PHE A 186 13.35 5.38 1.78
C PHE A 186 12.43 5.11 0.59
N GLU A 187 11.54 4.11 0.68
CA GLU A 187 10.51 3.91 -0.34
C GLU A 187 9.60 5.14 -0.48
N ALA A 188 9.09 5.67 0.63
CA ALA A 188 8.28 6.88 0.60
C ALA A 188 9.05 8.08 0.06
N MET A 189 10.32 8.27 0.47
CA MET A 189 11.16 9.35 -0.06
C MET A 189 11.32 9.24 -1.58
N VAL A 190 11.60 8.04 -2.11
CA VAL A 190 11.73 7.81 -3.55
C VAL A 190 10.42 8.09 -4.29
N LEU A 191 9.27 7.67 -3.73
CA LEU A 191 7.96 7.93 -4.33
C LEU A 191 7.63 9.41 -4.41
N VAL A 192 7.99 10.20 -3.39
CA VAL A 192 7.79 11.65 -3.39
C VAL A 192 8.80 12.34 -4.32
N GLN A 193 10.08 11.98 -4.25
CA GLN A 193 11.14 12.53 -5.11
C GLN A 193 10.81 12.37 -6.60
N THR A 194 10.32 11.18 -6.97
CA THR A 194 9.93 10.85 -8.36
C THR A 194 8.53 11.32 -8.74
N ARG A 195 7.83 12.03 -7.84
CA ARG A 195 6.46 12.54 -8.02
C ARG A 195 5.43 11.45 -8.34
N LYS A 196 5.69 10.21 -7.92
CA LYS A 196 4.69 9.13 -7.94
C LYS A 196 3.61 9.35 -6.91
N VAL A 197 3.94 10.08 -5.83
CA VAL A 197 3.00 10.69 -4.90
C VAL A 197 3.37 12.17 -4.77
N THR A 198 2.39 13.07 -4.86
CA THR A 198 2.64 14.52 -4.98
C THR A 198 2.49 15.31 -3.68
N SER A 199 1.75 14.80 -2.70
CA SER A 199 1.57 15.40 -1.38
C SER A 199 1.50 14.27 -0.35
N PHE A 200 2.62 14.00 0.32
CA PHE A 200 2.74 12.87 1.25
C PHE A 200 3.76 13.16 2.36
N PRO A 201 3.41 13.97 3.38
CA PRO A 201 4.33 14.35 4.44
C PRO A 201 4.98 13.13 5.11
N ILE A 202 6.30 13.19 5.27
CA ILE A 202 7.09 12.17 5.96
C ILE A 202 7.71 12.83 7.19
N VAL A 203 7.29 12.41 8.37
CA VAL A 203 7.73 12.99 9.64
C VAL A 203 8.45 11.95 10.48
N LEU A 204 9.67 12.27 10.88
CA LEU A 204 10.53 11.41 11.70
C LEU A 204 10.50 11.93 13.15
N LEU A 205 10.22 11.04 14.10
CA LEU A 205 10.24 11.36 15.52
C LEU A 205 11.58 10.97 16.16
N GLY A 206 12.21 11.91 16.86
CA GLY A 206 13.46 11.71 17.60
C GLY A 206 14.68 12.23 16.85
N THR A 207 14.97 13.53 17.00
CA THR A 207 16.10 14.22 16.37
C THR A 207 17.44 13.56 16.70
N ALA A 208 17.64 13.15 17.95
CA ALA A 208 18.86 12.47 18.39
C ALA A 208 19.08 11.11 17.70
N PHE A 209 18.00 10.40 17.35
CA PHE A 209 18.09 9.11 16.68
C PHE A 209 18.35 9.27 15.18
N TRP A 210 17.63 10.18 14.52
CA TRP A 210 17.69 10.36 13.07
C TRP A 210 18.82 11.28 12.59
N GLY A 211 19.31 12.19 13.45
CA GLY A 211 20.37 13.15 13.13
C GLY A 211 21.59 12.52 12.46
N PRO A 212 22.23 11.49 13.05
CA PRO A 212 23.41 10.86 12.47
C PRO A 212 23.19 10.28 11.05
N MET A 213 22.00 9.76 10.76
CA MET A 213 21.66 9.30 9.41
C MET A 213 21.57 10.47 8.44
N LEU A 214 20.92 11.56 8.83
CA LEU A 214 20.78 12.75 7.99
C LEU A 214 22.12 13.46 7.75
N ASP A 215 23.01 13.44 8.74
CA ASP A 215 24.37 13.95 8.59
C ASP A 215 25.15 13.14 7.57
N TRP A 216 25.02 11.81 7.57
CA TRP A 216 25.60 10.97 6.53
C TRP A 216 24.97 11.22 5.14
N ILE A 217 23.65 11.32 5.05
CA ILE A 217 22.98 11.62 3.77
C ILE A 217 23.49 12.95 3.21
N ARG A 218 23.61 13.99 4.04
CA ARG A 218 24.12 15.29 3.63
C ARG A 218 25.60 15.23 3.27
N GLY A 219 26.45 14.72 4.16
CA GLY A 219 27.91 14.67 3.99
C GLY A 219 28.41 13.57 3.06
N THR A 220 27.53 12.84 2.37
CA THR A 220 27.93 11.82 1.40
C THR A 220 27.03 11.85 0.19
N LEU A 221 25.73 11.58 0.34
CA LEU A 221 24.84 11.47 -0.83
C LEU A 221 24.62 12.83 -1.52
N VAL A 222 24.50 13.92 -0.76
CA VAL A 222 24.41 15.25 -1.37
C VAL A 222 25.76 15.70 -1.90
N GLU A 223 26.84 15.57 -1.10
CA GLU A 223 28.19 15.99 -1.52
C GLU A 223 28.67 15.26 -2.80
N ASP A 224 28.38 13.97 -2.94
CA ASP A 224 28.74 13.17 -4.12
C ASP A 224 27.71 13.29 -5.27
N GLY A 225 26.66 14.11 -5.11
CA GLY A 225 25.65 14.36 -6.15
C GLY A 225 24.71 13.20 -6.44
N MET A 226 24.55 12.27 -5.49
CA MET A 226 23.63 11.13 -5.59
C MET A 226 22.16 11.57 -5.38
N ILE A 227 21.95 12.61 -4.57
CA ILE A 227 20.67 13.30 -4.39
C ILE A 227 20.89 14.81 -4.35
N SER A 228 19.82 15.60 -4.44
CA SER A 228 19.90 17.06 -4.27
C SER A 228 19.64 17.48 -2.83
N GLU A 229 20.19 18.62 -2.39
CA GLU A 229 19.90 19.20 -1.06
C GLU A 229 18.38 19.42 -0.85
N LYS A 230 17.65 19.68 -1.93
CA LYS A 230 16.20 19.85 -1.92
C LYS A 230 15.45 18.57 -1.51
N ASP A 231 16.04 17.40 -1.75
CA ASP A 231 15.45 16.12 -1.41
C ASP A 231 15.45 15.88 0.12
N LEU A 232 16.31 16.57 0.88
CA LEU A 232 16.24 16.57 2.35
C LEU A 232 15.01 17.31 2.87
N GLY A 233 14.44 18.23 2.10
CA GLY A 233 13.19 18.92 2.43
C GLY A 233 11.95 18.04 2.31
N LEU A 234 12.09 16.79 1.84
CA LEU A 234 10.99 15.81 1.76
C LEU A 234 10.61 15.24 3.13
N ILE A 235 11.52 15.32 4.10
CA ILE A 235 11.34 14.80 5.46
C ILE A 235 11.39 15.94 6.47
N GLN A 236 10.63 15.79 7.55
CA GLN A 236 10.67 16.69 8.70
C GLN A 236 11.03 15.89 9.94
N VAL A 237 11.92 16.42 10.79
CA VAL A 237 12.32 15.74 12.03
C VAL A 237 11.91 16.59 13.21
N VAL A 238 11.17 15.99 14.14
CA VAL A 238 10.65 16.63 15.34
C VAL A 238 10.78 15.69 16.54
N ASP A 239 10.67 16.22 17.75
CA ASP A 239 10.71 15.39 18.97
C ASP A 239 9.31 15.21 19.60
N GLU A 240 8.39 16.13 19.34
CA GLU A 240 7.07 16.17 19.98
C GLU A 240 5.99 15.47 19.12
N PRO A 241 5.27 14.47 19.65
CA PRO A 241 4.18 13.80 18.93
C PRO A 241 3.10 14.74 18.40
N ALA A 242 2.74 15.77 19.16
CA ALA A 242 1.73 16.76 18.73
C ALA A 242 2.15 17.48 17.45
N HIS A 243 3.42 17.89 17.39
CA HIS A 243 3.97 18.57 16.22
C HIS A 243 4.06 17.61 15.03
N ALA A 244 4.44 16.34 15.25
CA ALA A 244 4.47 15.36 14.18
C ALA A 244 3.10 15.13 13.56
N VAL A 245 2.06 15.04 14.38
CA VAL A 245 0.67 14.88 13.93
C VAL A 245 0.17 16.12 13.18
N ASP A 246 0.46 17.32 13.67
CA ASP A 246 0.11 18.56 12.96
C ASP A 246 0.75 18.61 11.57
N LEU A 247 2.04 18.30 11.48
CA LEU A 247 2.78 18.26 10.21
C LEU A 247 2.25 17.22 9.23
N VAL A 248 1.83 16.04 9.68
CA VAL A 248 1.32 15.00 8.77
C VAL A 248 -0.13 15.26 8.33
N ILE A 249 -0.93 15.94 9.14
CA ILE A 249 -2.34 16.23 8.82
C ILE A 249 -2.47 17.52 7.99
N HIS A 250 -1.72 18.56 8.36
CA HIS A 250 -1.85 19.90 7.79
C HIS A 250 -0.66 20.34 6.94
N GLY A 251 0.47 19.64 7.04
CA GLY A 251 1.66 19.97 6.28
C GLY A 251 1.46 19.73 4.79
N ALA A 252 1.43 20.81 4.01
CA ALA A 252 1.69 20.71 2.59
C ALA A 252 3.18 20.38 2.40
N ILE A 253 3.52 19.33 1.66
CA ILE A 253 4.85 19.24 1.07
C ILE A 253 4.95 20.43 0.11
N ARG A 254 5.69 21.46 0.49
CA ARG A 254 6.04 22.53 -0.44
C ARG A 254 7.22 22.01 -1.27
N PRO A 255 7.04 21.63 -2.55
CA PRO A 255 8.19 21.51 -3.42
C PRO A 255 8.90 22.88 -3.41
N PRO A 256 10.23 22.93 -3.22
CA PRO A 256 10.94 24.20 -3.17
C PRO A 256 10.71 24.92 -4.50
N GLN A 257 10.21 26.15 -4.42
CA GLN A 257 10.04 27.02 -5.58
C GLN A 257 11.37 27.07 -6.34
N GLY A 258 11.32 26.76 -7.64
CA GLY A 258 12.45 26.94 -8.52
C GLY A 258 12.88 28.41 -8.46
N SER A 259 14.13 28.67 -8.13
CA SER A 259 14.74 29.99 -8.20
C SER A 259 14.72 30.45 -9.67
N GLY A 260 13.65 31.14 -10.04
CA GLY A 260 13.60 31.92 -11.26
C GLY A 260 14.55 33.10 -11.11
N THR A 261 15.79 32.96 -11.57
CA THR A 261 16.63 34.11 -11.90
C THR A 261 16.10 34.72 -13.19
N GLY A 262 14.98 35.43 -13.08
CA GLY A 262 14.55 36.42 -14.06
C GLY A 262 15.42 37.65 -13.87
N ASN A 263 16.54 37.69 -14.57
CA ASN A 263 17.44 38.82 -14.64
C ASN A 263 16.71 39.98 -15.34
N GLY A 264 16.20 40.92 -14.57
CA GLY A 264 15.53 42.13 -15.05
C GLY A 264 16.19 43.37 -14.46
N THR A 265 17.49 43.54 -14.70
CA THR A 265 18.20 44.78 -14.39
C THR A 265 17.62 45.91 -15.23
N GLY A 266 17.00 46.88 -14.56
CA GLY A 266 16.64 48.15 -15.15
C GLY A 266 17.87 48.86 -15.69
N GLY A 267 17.81 49.26 -16.95
CA GLY A 267 18.71 50.25 -17.52
C GLY A 267 17.96 51.55 -17.78
N PRO A 268 18.38 52.69 -17.22
CA PRO A 268 18.05 53.98 -17.77
C PRO A 268 19.18 54.39 -18.70
N ASN A 269 18.93 54.46 -20.00
CA ASN A 269 19.72 55.34 -20.86
C ASN A 269 18.88 55.80 -22.04
N GLY A 270 18.43 57.04 -21.93
CA GLY A 270 17.96 57.80 -23.07
C GLY A 270 19.12 58.08 -24.00
N ASN A 271 18.94 57.75 -25.27
CA ASN A 271 19.49 58.55 -26.36
C ASN A 271 18.66 58.27 -27.62
N GLN A 272 17.69 59.14 -27.89
CA GLN A 272 17.05 59.23 -29.20
C GLN A 272 17.76 60.32 -30.01
N ARG A 273 18.23 59.95 -31.21
CA ARG A 273 18.29 60.72 -32.48
C ARG A 273 19.23 60.02 -33.47
N PRO A 274 19.13 60.27 -34.79
CA PRO A 274 17.93 60.14 -35.64
C PRO A 274 18.25 59.36 -36.94
N GLU A 275 17.20 58.93 -37.64
CA GLU A 275 16.99 58.85 -39.12
C GLU A 275 15.90 57.82 -39.45
#